data_AF-A0A401U7N0-F1
#
_entry.id   AF-A0A401U7N0-F1
#
_cell.length_a   1.000
_cell.length_b   1.000
_cell.length_c   1.000
_cell.angle_alpha   90.00
_cell.angle_beta   90.00
_cell.angle_gamma   90.00
#
_symmetry.space_group_name_H-M   'P 1'
#
loop_
_entity.id
_entity.type
_entity.pdbx_description
1 polymer ?
#
loop_
_entity_poly.entity_id
_entity_poly.type
_entity_poly.pdbx_seq_one_letter_code
_entity_poly.pdbx_strand_id
1 'polypeptide(L)'
;MSLLKAIDRLQRLDYSIRTKTTGTANEFANKLGISRSTLMENLAEMRALGAEICFCHHRKTYFYSNDFKLLIGDRSLDNIKGGDAELYNNYARKFYQSDATGHPYINLVQSI
;
A
#
# COMPACT_ATOMS: atom_id res chain seq x y z
N MET A 1 2.79 18.96 -7.29
CA MET A 1 2.24 17.75 -7.95
C MET A 1 0.72 17.80 -7.85
N SER A 2 -0.03 17.27 -8.83
CA SER A 2 -1.48 17.09 -8.66
C SER A 2 -1.77 15.79 -7.91
N LEU A 3 -2.85 15.78 -7.10
CA LEU A 3 -3.26 14.65 -6.27
C LEU A 3 -3.41 13.34 -7.08
N LEU A 4 -4.05 13.41 -8.25
CA LEU A 4 -4.26 12.27 -9.13
C LEU A 4 -2.95 11.61 -9.59
N LYS A 5 -1.92 12.42 -9.89
CA LYS A 5 -0.59 11.90 -10.28
C LYS A 5 0.14 11.23 -9.12
N ALA A 6 -0.08 11.70 -7.89
CA ALA A 6 0.48 11.06 -6.71
C ALA A 6 -0.15 9.67 -6.48
N ILE A 7 -1.47 9.57 -6.61
CA ILE A 7 -2.20 8.31 -6.46
C ILE A 7 -1.75 7.28 -7.51
N ASP A 8 -1.73 7.63 -8.80
CA ASP A 8 -1.26 6.73 -9.87
C ASP A 8 0.18 6.25 -9.60
N ARG A 9 1.06 7.16 -9.15
CA ARG A 9 2.43 6.81 -8.81
C ARG A 9 2.51 5.80 -7.67
N LEU A 10 1.76 6.01 -6.59
CA LEU A 10 1.75 5.09 -5.45
C LEU A 10 1.21 3.70 -5.84
N GLN A 11 0.19 3.64 -6.72
CA GLN A 11 -0.31 2.37 -7.25
C GLN A 11 0.75 1.62 -8.09
N ARG A 12 1.48 2.33 -8.95
CA ARG A 12 2.58 1.73 -9.73
C ARG A 12 3.73 1.27 -8.85
N LEU A 13 4.03 2.03 -7.80
CA LEU A 13 5.03 1.69 -6.80
C LEU A 13 4.65 0.39 -6.09
N ASP A 14 3.42 0.29 -5.57
CA ASP A 14 2.91 -0.93 -4.91
C ASP A 14 3.00 -2.15 -5.82
N TYR A 15 2.49 -2.01 -7.04
CA TYR A 15 2.50 -3.09 -8.03
C TYR A 15 3.93 -3.61 -8.26
N SER A 16 4.88 -2.71 -8.50
CA SER A 16 6.26 -3.06 -8.81
C SER A 16 6.99 -3.76 -7.65
N ILE A 17 6.69 -3.38 -6.41
CA ILE A 17 7.28 -4.02 -5.21
C ILE A 17 6.68 -5.43 -5.04
N ARG A 18 5.37 -5.58 -5.19
CA ARG A 18 4.69 -6.88 -5.06
C ARG A 18 5.14 -7.88 -6.13
N THR A 19 5.31 -7.42 -7.37
CA THR A 19 5.82 -8.26 -8.47
C THR A 19 7.34 -8.39 -8.48
N LYS A 20 8.05 -7.68 -7.58
CA LYS A 20 9.51 -7.70 -7.45
C LYS A 20 10.22 -7.29 -8.75
N THR A 21 9.66 -6.32 -9.47
CA THR A 21 10.18 -5.81 -10.74
C THR A 21 10.80 -4.41 -10.62
N THR A 22 11.27 -4.03 -9.43
CA THR A 22 11.72 -2.65 -9.17
C THR A 22 13.08 -2.37 -9.81
N GLY A 23 14.04 -3.30 -9.72
CA GLY A 23 15.46 -2.99 -9.94
C GLY A 23 16.07 -2.26 -8.73
N THR A 24 17.25 -1.67 -8.92
CA THR A 24 17.87 -0.77 -7.94
C THR A 24 17.07 0.51 -7.72
N ALA A 25 17.37 1.27 -6.67
CA ALA A 25 16.70 2.54 -6.38
C ALA A 25 16.70 3.52 -7.58
N ASN A 26 17.81 3.61 -8.33
CA ASN A 26 17.89 4.47 -9.51
C ASN A 26 17.01 3.96 -10.66
N GLU A 27 17.03 2.65 -10.94
CA GLU A 27 16.20 2.05 -11.97
C GLU A 27 14.72 2.18 -11.62
N PHE A 28 14.36 1.98 -10.35
CA PHE A 28 12.99 2.08 -9.89
C PHE A 28 12.47 3.52 -9.98
N ALA A 29 13.29 4.50 -9.58
CA ALA A 29 12.95 5.91 -9.70
C ALA A 29 12.76 6.32 -11.17
N ASN A 30 13.63 5.85 -12.06
CA ASN A 30 13.52 6.07 -13.50
C ASN A 30 12.25 5.45 -14.08
N LYS A 31 11.90 4.20 -13.71
CA LYS A 31 10.65 3.54 -14.11
C LYS A 31 9.40 4.32 -13.70
N LEU A 32 9.43 4.98 -12.54
CA LEU A 32 8.34 5.82 -12.05
C LEU A 32 8.41 7.26 -12.58
N GLY A 33 9.44 7.63 -13.35
CA GLY A 33 9.65 8.98 -13.87
C GLY A 33 9.90 10.03 -12.78
N ILE A 34 10.61 9.65 -11.71
CA ILE A 34 10.88 10.51 -10.54
C ILE A 34 12.35 10.52 -10.16
N SER A 35 12.72 11.47 -9.31
CA SER A 35 14.04 11.50 -8.68
C SER A 35 14.20 10.35 -7.68
N ARG A 36 15.45 9.93 -7.43
CA ARG A 36 15.77 8.94 -6.40
C ARG A 36 15.29 9.39 -5.02
N SER A 37 15.46 10.66 -4.66
CA SER A 37 15.02 11.20 -3.37
C SER A 37 13.50 11.07 -3.20
N THR A 38 12.73 11.45 -4.23
CA THR A 38 11.26 11.29 -4.22
C THR A 38 10.84 9.83 -4.10
N LEU A 39 11.57 8.90 -4.72
CA LEU A 39 11.32 7.48 -4.49
C LEU A 39 11.52 7.11 -3.02
N MET A 40 12.62 7.55 -2.40
CA MET A 40 12.91 7.24 -0.99
C MET A 40 11.85 7.83 -0.06
N GLU A 41 11.37 9.05 -0.34
CA GLU A 41 10.25 9.68 0.38
C GLU A 41 8.98 8.83 0.25
N ASN A 42 8.58 8.45 -0.97
CA ASN A 42 7.40 7.60 -1.17
C ASN A 42 7.54 6.24 -0.45
N LEU A 43 8.73 5.63 -0.47
CA LEU A 43 8.96 4.37 0.27
C LEU A 43 8.85 4.58 1.78
N ALA A 44 9.29 5.72 2.30
CA ALA A 44 9.12 6.08 3.71
C ALA A 44 7.64 6.30 4.06
N GLU A 45 6.87 6.95 3.19
CA GLU A 45 5.43 7.09 3.35
C GLU A 45 4.73 5.72 3.37
N MET A 46 5.08 4.83 2.44
CA MET A 46 4.53 3.46 2.42
C MET A 46 4.87 2.69 3.70
N ARG A 47 6.08 2.87 4.24
CA ARG A 47 6.48 2.28 5.53
C ARG A 47 5.67 2.86 6.69
N ALA A 48 5.42 4.17 6.69
CA ALA A 48 4.56 4.81 7.69
C ALA A 48 3.11 4.29 7.64
N LEU A 49 2.65 3.84 6.47
CA LEU A 49 1.37 3.16 6.28
C LEU A 49 1.37 1.66 6.70
N GLY A 50 2.50 1.14 7.18
CA GLY A 50 2.64 -0.24 7.64
C GLY A 50 3.28 -1.21 6.64
N ALA A 51 3.80 -0.73 5.51
CA ALA A 51 4.51 -1.60 4.56
C ALA A 51 5.94 -1.89 5.03
N GLU A 52 6.25 -3.15 5.33
CA GLU A 52 7.61 -3.54 5.65
C GLU A 52 8.41 -3.79 4.36
N ILE A 53 9.11 -2.76 3.87
CA ILE A 53 9.81 -2.80 2.58
C ILE A 53 11.29 -3.06 2.77
N CYS A 54 11.74 -4.23 2.30
CA CYS A 54 13.14 -4.65 2.27
C CYS A 54 13.73 -4.61 0.85
N PHE A 55 15.06 -4.60 0.74
CA PHE A 55 15.77 -4.70 -0.53
C PHE A 55 16.62 -5.98 -0.58
N CYS A 56 16.44 -6.78 -1.62
CA CYS A 56 17.26 -7.96 -1.88
C CYS A 56 18.43 -7.58 -2.79
N HIS A 57 19.66 -7.56 -2.27
CA HIS A 57 20.85 -7.21 -3.04
C HIS A 57 21.15 -8.19 -4.18
N HIS A 58 20.88 -9.49 -3.97
CA HIS A 58 21.14 -10.52 -4.98
C HIS A 58 20.20 -10.39 -6.19
N ARG A 59 18.90 -10.19 -5.93
CA ARG A 59 17.87 -10.04 -6.98
C ARG A 59 17.71 -8.60 -7.46
N LYS A 60 18.38 -7.64 -6.81
CA LYS A 60 18.26 -6.19 -7.02
C LYS A 60 16.81 -5.75 -7.08
N THR A 61 16.02 -6.09 -6.06
CA THR A 61 14.60 -5.71 -6.02
C THR A 61 14.14 -5.38 -4.60
N TYR A 62 13.22 -4.43 -4.52
CA TYR A 62 12.41 -4.21 -3.32
C TYR A 62 11.31 -5.27 -3.25
N PHE A 63 10.91 -5.62 -2.04
CA PHE A 63 9.81 -6.54 -1.75
C PHE A 63 9.20 -6.22 -0.38
N TYR A 64 7.95 -6.62 -0.18
CA TYR A 64 7.30 -6.59 1.13
C TYR A 64 7.68 -7.83 1.94
N SER A 65 8.09 -7.65 3.19
CA SER A 65 8.28 -8.75 4.14
C SER A 65 7.00 -9.12 4.91
N ASN A 66 5.97 -8.27 4.85
CA ASN A 66 4.63 -8.53 5.38
C ASN A 66 3.57 -8.61 4.29
N ASP A 67 2.37 -9.08 4.65
CA ASP A 67 1.20 -9.13 3.76
C ASP A 67 0.61 -7.72 3.62
N PHE A 68 1.31 -6.86 2.87
CA PHE A 68 0.89 -5.49 2.59
C PHE A 68 0.33 -5.36 1.18
N LYS A 69 -0.77 -4.62 1.05
CA LYS A 69 -1.38 -4.25 -0.22
C LYS A 69 -1.95 -2.85 -0.14
N LEU A 70 -1.49 -1.96 -1.00
CA LEU A 70 -2.05 -0.62 -1.09
C LEU A 70 -3.43 -0.65 -1.77
N LEU A 71 -4.46 -0.14 -1.09
CA LEU A 71 -5.82 0.01 -1.61
C LEU A 71 -6.16 1.50 -1.71
N ILE A 72 -6.26 2.02 -2.94
CA ILE A 72 -6.68 3.41 -3.19
C ILE A 72 -7.79 3.39 -4.24
N GLY A 73 -8.98 3.89 -3.87
CA GLY A 73 -10.11 4.07 -4.77
C GLY A 73 -10.51 2.77 -5.49
N ASP A 74 -10.86 1.75 -4.73
CA ASP A 74 -11.23 0.43 -5.27
C ASP A 74 -12.30 0.57 -6.38
N ARG A 75 -11.90 0.25 -7.61
CA ARG A 75 -12.75 0.30 -8.80
C ARG A 75 -13.55 -1.00 -8.98
N SER A 76 -13.39 -2.01 -8.10
CA SER A 76 -14.25 -3.21 -8.10
C SER A 76 -15.64 -2.92 -7.53
N LEU A 77 -15.85 -1.75 -6.92
CA LEU A 77 -17.17 -1.28 -6.51
C LEU A 77 -18.11 -0.98 -7.70
N ASP A 78 -17.59 -0.78 -8.92
CA ASP A 78 -18.41 -0.46 -10.11
C ASP A 78 -19.27 -1.66 -10.57
N ASN A 79 -18.96 -2.88 -10.12
CA ASN A 79 -19.74 -4.09 -10.38
C ASN A 79 -20.46 -4.66 -9.13
N ILE A 80 -20.51 -3.93 -8.01
CA ILE A 80 -21.36 -4.30 -6.89
C ILE A 80 -22.78 -3.87 -7.22
N LYS A 81 -23.50 -4.75 -7.92
CA LYS A 81 -24.97 -4.75 -7.85
C LYS A 81 -25.34 -5.00 -6.39
N GLY A 82 -25.69 -3.94 -5.68
CA GLY A 82 -26.39 -3.96 -4.38
C GLY A 82 -25.96 -5.02 -3.37
N GLY A 83 -25.17 -4.60 -2.38
CA GLY A 83 -25.23 -5.14 -1.02
C GLY A 83 -24.63 -6.53 -0.79
N ASP A 84 -23.31 -6.60 -0.61
CA ASP A 84 -22.69 -7.69 0.14
C ASP A 84 -22.04 -7.12 1.40
N ALA A 85 -22.87 -6.87 2.41
CA ALA A 85 -22.45 -6.37 3.71
C ALA A 85 -21.41 -7.30 4.37
N GLU A 86 -21.38 -8.58 3.99
CA GLU A 86 -20.39 -9.55 4.48
C GLU A 86 -18.98 -9.22 4.01
N LEU A 87 -18.77 -8.74 2.78
CA LEU A 87 -17.42 -8.44 2.30
C LEU A 87 -16.82 -7.25 3.05
N TYR A 88 -17.60 -6.18 3.25
CA TYR A 88 -17.19 -5.03 4.06
C TYR A 88 -16.96 -5.44 5.52
N ASN A 89 -17.87 -6.20 6.11
CA ASN A 89 -17.72 -6.68 7.49
C ASN A 89 -16.54 -7.62 7.67
N ASN A 90 -16.19 -8.46 6.68
CA ASN A 90 -15.04 -9.35 6.73
C ASN A 90 -13.72 -8.59 6.54
N TYR A 91 -13.67 -7.59 5.65
CA TYR A 91 -12.52 -6.70 5.53
C TYR A 91 -12.34 -5.83 6.77
N ALA A 92 -13.42 -5.23 7.27
CA ALA A 92 -13.41 -4.43 8.48
C ALA A 92 -13.02 -5.28 9.69
N ARG A 93 -13.58 -6.49 9.90
CA ARG A 93 -13.18 -7.37 11.01
C ARG A 93 -11.71 -7.78 10.99
N LYS A 94 -11.09 -7.89 9.82
CA LYS A 94 -9.69 -8.30 9.69
C LYS A 94 -8.71 -7.19 10.11
N PHE A 95 -9.13 -5.92 10.07
CA PHE A 95 -8.26 -4.76 10.30
C PHE A 95 -8.77 -3.75 11.36
N TYR A 96 -10.05 -3.78 11.73
CA TYR A 96 -10.71 -2.93 12.72
C TYR A 96 -11.28 -3.79 13.85
N GLN A 97 -10.95 -3.45 15.09
CA GLN A 97 -11.72 -3.91 16.25
C GLN A 97 -12.87 -2.92 16.47
N SER A 98 -14.05 -3.43 16.80
CA SER A 98 -15.21 -2.59 17.14
C SER A 98 -15.18 -2.26 18.63
N ASP A 99 -15.45 -1.01 18.98
CA ASP A 99 -15.66 -0.66 20.39
C ASP A 99 -17.06 -1.08 20.82
N ALA A 100 -17.37 -0.91 22.11
CA ALA A 100 -18.68 -1.25 22.67
C ALA A 100 -19.86 -0.49 22.01
N THR A 101 -19.60 0.53 21.17
CA THR A 101 -20.61 1.29 20.42
C THR A 101 -20.74 0.87 18.96
N GLY A 102 -19.94 -0.10 18.50
CA GLY A 102 -20.00 -0.63 17.14
C GLY A 102 -19.33 0.26 16.08
N HIS A 103 -18.65 1.34 16.47
CA HIS A 103 -17.88 2.14 15.53
C HIS A 103 -16.53 1.47 15.23
N PRO A 104 -16.14 1.35 13.95
CA PRO A 104 -14.84 0.78 13.59
C PRO A 104 -13.72 1.76 13.97
N TYR A 105 -12.77 1.33 14.80
CA TYR A 105 -11.57 2.11 15.09
C TYR A 105 -10.30 1.32 14.76
N ILE A 106 -9.24 2.07 14.40
CA ILE A 106 -7.91 1.51 14.17
C ILE A 106 -7.25 1.38 15.53
N ASN A 107 -6.91 0.15 15.96
CA ASN A 107 -6.09 -0.04 17.15
C ASN A 107 -4.66 0.41 16.84
N LEU A 108 -4.29 1.62 17.27
CA LEU A 108 -2.93 2.14 17.16
C LEU A 108 -1.99 1.61 18.27
N VAL A 109 -2.36 0.52 18.93
CA VAL A 109 -1.58 -0.08 20.01
C VAL A 109 -1.17 -1.50 19.64
N GLN A 110 0.10 -1.64 19.23
CA GLN A 110 1.08 -2.51 19.89
C GLN A 110 2.45 -2.35 19.22
N SER A 111 3.20 -1.34 19.66
CA SER A 111 4.66 -1.43 19.82
C SER A 111 5.13 -0.38 20.84
N ILE A 112 4.78 -0.65 22.10
CA ILE A 112 5.62 -0.45 23.28
C ILE A 112 5.27 -1.56 24.28
#